data_AF-A0A1J4XH84-F1
#
_entry.id   AF-A0A1J4XH84-F1
#
_cell.length_a   1.000
_cell.length_b   1.000
_cell.length_c   1.000
_cell.angle_alpha   90.00
_cell.angle_beta   90.00
_cell.angle_gamma   90.00
#
_symmetry.space_group_name_H-M   'P 1'
#
loop_
_entity.id
_entity.type
_entity.pdbx_description
1 polymer ?
#
loop_
_entity_poly.entity_id
_entity_poly.type
_entity_poly.pdbx_seq_one_letter_code
_entity_poly.pdbx_strand_id
1 'polypeptide(L)'
;MLGQCLCGAVQFELLTRPKLYQCHCSLCRKQGGSVSNTATIVAAERFRWIQGLESIGSWVKATGFRSDFCRTCGCPVPNPLRDTPYVWVPSGLLDGDEPLGVCRA
;
A
#
# COMPACT_ATOMS: atom_id res chain seq x y z
N MET A 1 -0.87 12.49 6.30
CA MET A 1 -1.98 12.00 5.45
C MET A 1 -2.42 10.66 5.98
N LEU A 2 -3.70 10.52 6.32
CA LEU A 2 -4.25 9.29 6.87
C LEU A 2 -4.57 8.30 5.74
N GLY A 3 -4.59 7.03 6.09
CA GLY A 3 -5.13 6.01 5.22
C GLY A 3 -5.65 4.81 6.00
N GLN A 4 -6.58 4.10 5.39
CA GLN A 4 -7.26 2.98 5.98
C GLN A 4 -7.71 1.96 4.95
N CYS A 5 -7.88 0.72 5.36
CA CYS A 5 -8.56 -0.29 4.55
C CYS A 5 -10.08 -0.02 4.50
N LEU A 6 -10.78 -0.66 3.57
CA LEU A 6 -12.23 -0.46 3.34
C LEU A 6 -13.10 -0.64 4.59
N CYS A 7 -12.74 -1.55 5.50
CA CYS A 7 -13.52 -1.77 6.74
C CYS A 7 -13.02 -0.95 7.95
N GLY A 8 -11.96 -0.14 7.78
CA GLY A 8 -11.39 0.69 8.84
C GLY A 8 -10.55 -0.05 9.90
N ALA A 9 -10.46 -1.39 9.83
CA ALA A 9 -9.72 -2.20 10.81
C ALA A 9 -8.20 -1.92 10.80
N VAL A 10 -7.62 -1.70 9.61
CA VAL A 10 -6.23 -1.32 9.41
C VAL A 10 -6.15 0.17 9.11
N GLN A 11 -5.37 0.91 9.90
CA GLN A 11 -5.16 2.36 9.73
C GLN A 11 -3.70 2.75 9.89
N PHE A 12 -3.26 3.74 9.13
CA PHE A 12 -1.89 4.24 9.12
C PHE A 12 -1.82 5.73 8.77
N GLU A 13 -0.64 6.29 8.91
CA GLU A 13 -0.33 7.67 8.56
C GLU A 13 0.96 7.78 7.75
N LEU A 14 0.93 8.64 6.73
CA LEU A 14 2.10 9.13 6.03
C LEU A 14 2.50 10.52 6.54
N LEU A 15 3.77 10.67 6.94
CA LEU A 15 4.36 11.92 7.43
C LEU A 15 4.96 12.78 6.30
N THR A 16 4.70 12.41 5.05
CA THR A 16 5.19 13.13 3.87
C THR A 16 4.15 13.05 2.75
N ARG A 17 4.26 13.95 1.78
CA ARG A 17 3.38 13.91 0.60
C ARG A 17 3.80 12.75 -0.30
N PRO A 18 2.88 11.82 -0.65
CA PRO A 18 3.23 10.66 -1.45
C PRO A 18 3.59 11.08 -2.88
N LYS A 19 4.55 10.38 -3.48
CA LYS A 19 4.85 10.47 -4.92
C LYS A 19 4.33 9.19 -5.57
N LEU A 20 3.21 9.32 -6.29
CA LEU A 20 2.54 8.17 -6.88
C LEU A 20 3.24 7.70 -8.16
N TYR A 21 3.26 6.40 -8.37
CA TYR A 21 3.66 5.75 -9.62
C TYR A 21 2.65 4.68 -10.00
N GLN A 22 2.71 4.22 -11.25
CA GLN A 22 1.89 3.10 -11.74
C GLN A 22 2.78 1.93 -12.15
N CYS A 23 2.46 0.75 -11.62
CA CYS A 23 3.09 -0.50 -12.03
C CYS A 23 2.14 -1.31 -12.92
N HIS A 24 2.63 -1.70 -14.09
CA HIS A 24 1.86 -2.47 -15.07
C HIS A 24 2.27 -3.95 -15.11
N CYS A 25 3.14 -4.42 -14.21
CA CYS A 25 3.59 -5.81 -14.22
C CYS A 25 2.44 -6.79 -13.91
N SER A 26 2.55 -8.03 -14.36
CA SER A 26 1.49 -9.03 -14.19
C SER A 26 1.14 -9.31 -12.74
N LEU A 27 2.10 -9.22 -11.81
CA LEU A 27 1.88 -9.41 -10.38
C LEU A 27 1.04 -8.27 -9.78
N CYS A 28 1.39 -7.02 -10.10
CA CYS A 28 0.65 -5.85 -9.63
C CYS A 28 -0.78 -5.79 -10.21
N ARG A 29 -0.96 -6.18 -11.48
CA ARG A 29 -2.30 -6.30 -12.10
C ARG A 29 -3.16 -7.36 -11.40
N LYS A 30 -2.58 -8.53 -11.11
CA LYS A 30 -3.28 -9.63 -10.41
C LYS A 30 -3.63 -9.27 -8.96
N GLN A 31 -2.72 -8.62 -8.24
CA GLN A 31 -2.96 -8.17 -6.86
C GLN A 31 -4.01 -7.07 -6.79
N GLY A 32 -3.91 -6.06 -7.67
CA GLY A 32 -4.80 -4.90 -7.66
C GLY A 32 -6.12 -5.09 -8.41
N GLY A 33 -6.29 -6.17 -9.19
CA GLY A 33 -7.49 -6.43 -9.98
C GLY A 33 -7.72 -5.43 -11.13
N SER A 34 -6.69 -4.70 -11.57
CA SER A 34 -6.78 -3.62 -12.56
C SER A 34 -5.64 -3.68 -13.58
N VAL A 35 -5.72 -2.85 -14.62
CA VAL A 35 -4.70 -2.71 -15.68
C VAL A 35 -3.35 -2.20 -15.16
N SER A 36 -3.36 -1.54 -14.01
CA SER A 36 -2.18 -1.09 -13.27
C SER A 36 -2.47 -1.06 -11.77
N ASN A 37 -1.41 -1.05 -10.96
CA ASN A 37 -1.49 -0.73 -9.55
C ASN A 37 -0.86 0.65 -9.32
N THR A 38 -1.63 1.59 -8.76
CA THR A 38 -1.15 2.92 -8.37
C THR A 38 -0.75 2.89 -6.90
N ALA A 39 0.49 3.28 -6.61
CA ALA A 39 1.06 3.20 -5.27
C ALA A 39 2.11 4.29 -5.04
N THR A 40 2.57 4.40 -3.80
CA THR A 40 3.76 5.17 -3.43
C THR A 40 4.74 4.25 -2.69
N ILE A 41 6.02 4.61 -2.75
CA ILE A 41 7.05 4.05 -1.88
C ILE A 41 7.52 5.18 -0.98
N VAL A 42 7.48 4.96 0.33
CA VAL A 42 7.90 5.94 1.34
C VAL A 42 8.97 5.36 2.24
N ALA A 43 9.88 6.19 2.72
CA ALA A 43 10.85 5.77 3.74
C ALA A 43 10.10 5.33 5.00
N ALA A 44 10.57 4.28 5.66
CA ALA A 44 9.91 3.71 6.85
C ALA A 44 9.76 4.75 7.97
N GLU A 45 10.73 5.66 8.13
CA GLU A 45 10.65 6.79 9.07
C GLU A 45 9.52 7.79 8.77
N ARG A 46 8.94 7.77 7.57
CA ARG A 46 7.81 8.62 7.15
C ARG A 46 6.48 7.88 7.11
N PHE A 47 6.44 6.66 7.65
CA PHE A 47 5.26 5.82 7.74
C PHE A 47 5.01 5.41 9.19
N ARG A 48 3.76 5.48 9.64
CA ARG A 48 3.38 5.06 11.00
C ARG A 48 2.10 4.23 10.98
N TRP A 49 2.14 3.05 11.59
CA TRP A 49 0.92 2.30 11.89
C TRP A 49 0.14 2.99 13.01
N ILE A 50 -1.17 3.11 12.86
CA ILE A 50 -2.06 3.62 13.90
C ILE A 50 -2.72 2.43 14.61
N GLN A 51 -3.30 1.49 13.86
CA GLN A 51 -3.93 0.28 14.41
C GLN A 51 -4.09 -0.83 13.37
N GLY A 52 -4.43 -2.04 13.84
CA GLY A 52 -4.90 -3.13 12.99
C GLY A 52 -3.82 -4.08 12.46
N LEU A 53 -2.60 -4.07 13.03
CA LEU A 53 -1.52 -4.97 12.62
C LEU A 53 -1.93 -6.45 12.73
N GLU A 54 -2.70 -6.80 13.74
CA GLU A 54 -3.27 -8.13 13.96
C GLU A 54 -4.31 -8.55 12.90
N SER A 55 -4.90 -7.56 12.23
CA SER A 55 -5.86 -7.77 11.14
C SER A 55 -5.20 -7.94 9.77
N ILE A 56 -3.87 -7.89 9.69
CA ILE A 56 -3.11 -8.04 8.44
C ILE A 56 -2.79 -9.51 8.19
N GLY A 57 -3.10 -9.99 6.98
CA GLY A 57 -2.64 -11.25 6.43
C GLY A 57 -1.54 -10.99 5.40
N SER A 58 -0.59 -11.92 5.28
CA SER A 58 0.52 -11.82 4.32
C SER A 58 0.56 -13.03 3.42
N TRP A 59 0.78 -12.79 2.12
CA TRP A 59 1.14 -13.81 1.14
C TRP A 59 2.47 -13.44 0.49
N VAL A 60 3.40 -14.40 0.45
CA VAL A 60 4.74 -14.20 -0.13
C VAL A 60 5.00 -15.27 -1.18
N LYS A 61 5.28 -14.84 -2.40
CA LYS A 61 5.73 -15.71 -3.48
C LYS A 61 7.20 -16.10 -3.23
N ALA A 62 7.60 -17.30 -3.63
CA ALA A 62 9.00 -17.75 -3.54
C ALA A 62 10.02 -16.79 -4.19
N THR A 63 9.61 -16.01 -5.20
CA THR A 63 10.46 -14.99 -5.85
C THR A 63 10.61 -13.71 -5.02
N GLY A 64 9.92 -13.58 -3.88
CA GLY A 64 9.97 -12.43 -2.98
C GLY A 64 8.82 -11.44 -3.12
N PHE A 65 7.91 -11.61 -4.08
CA PHE A 65 6.76 -10.73 -4.18
C PHE A 65 5.87 -10.90 -2.95
N ARG A 66 5.61 -9.79 -2.25
CA ARG A 66 4.81 -9.75 -1.02
C ARG A 66 3.48 -9.05 -1.30
N SER A 67 2.42 -9.62 -0.75
CA SER A 67 1.08 -9.03 -0.75
C SER A 67 0.53 -9.11 0.67
N ASP A 68 0.45 -7.97 1.34
CA ASP A 68 -0.25 -7.87 2.61
C ASP A 68 -1.67 -7.34 2.35
N PHE A 69 -2.64 -7.86 3.08
CA PHE A 69 -4.06 -7.53 2.91
C PHE A 69 -4.79 -7.54 4.25
N CYS A 70 -5.85 -6.76 4.35
CA CYS A 70 -6.75 -6.82 5.50
C CYS A 70 -7.52 -8.15 5.47
N ARG A 71 -7.45 -8.94 6.55
CA ARG A 71 -8.15 -10.23 6.67
C ARG A 71 -9.68 -10.10 6.68
N THR A 72 -10.20 -8.92 7.01
CA THR A 72 -11.63 -8.64 7.10
C THR A 72 -12.23 -8.23 5.75
N CYS A 73 -11.63 -7.27 5.04
CA CYS A 73 -12.18 -6.75 3.78
C CYS A 73 -11.40 -7.16 2.52
N GLY A 74 -10.25 -7.81 2.65
CA GLY A 74 -9.42 -8.25 1.52
C GLY A 74 -8.64 -7.15 0.80
N CYS A 75 -8.80 -5.87 1.17
CA CYS A 75 -8.03 -4.78 0.56
C CYS A 75 -6.53 -5.02 0.71
N PRO A 76 -5.72 -4.79 -0.34
CA PRO A 76 -4.27 -4.73 -0.18
C PRO A 76 -3.93 -3.60 0.79
N VAL A 77 -2.98 -3.83 1.69
CA VAL A 77 -2.52 -2.87 2.71
C VAL A 77 -1.01 -2.60 2.58
N PRO A 78 -0.47 -1.56 3.24
CA PRO A 78 0.95 -1.27 3.18
C PRO A 78 1.80 -2.46 3.62
N ASN A 79 2.93 -2.67 2.95
CA ASN A 79 3.90 -3.71 3.33
C ASN A 79 5.35 -3.24 3.15
N PRO A 80 6.28 -3.75 3.97
CA PRO A 80 7.69 -3.41 3.85
C PRO A 80 8.29 -4.03 2.58
N LEU A 81 9.11 -3.25 1.88
CA LEU A 81 9.91 -3.73 0.77
C LEU A 81 11.10 -4.54 1.32
N ARG A 82 11.22 -5.79 0.85
CA ARG A 82 12.22 -6.76 1.31
C ARG A 82 13.64 -6.16 1.31
N ASP A 83 14.33 -6.28 2.44
CA ASP A 83 15.72 -5.85 2.65
C ASP A 83 15.96 -4.34 2.38
N THR A 84 14.95 -3.49 2.59
CA THR A 84 15.08 -2.04 2.41
C THR A 84 14.35 -1.27 3.53
N PRO A 85 14.73 0.00 3.80
CA PRO A 85 14.04 0.85 4.77
C PRO A 85 12.82 1.56 4.15
N TYR A 86 12.07 0.88 3.28
CA TYR A 86 10.94 1.46 2.54
C TYR A 86 9.67 0.64 2.70
N VAL A 87 8.54 1.34 2.65
CA VAL A 87 7.19 0.78 2.71
C VAL A 87 6.49 1.07 1.39
N TRP A 88 5.93 0.02 0.79
CA TRP A 88 5.01 0.14 -0.33
C TRP A 88 3.59 0.40 0.18
N VAL A 89 2.91 1.41 -0.37
CA VAL A 89 1.59 1.85 0.08
C VAL A 89 0.66 1.96 -1.13
N PRO A 90 -0.42 1.16 -1.22
CA PRO A 90 -1.45 1.33 -2.25
C PRO A 90 -2.11 2.71 -2.12
N SER A 91 -2.23 3.46 -3.23
CA SER A 91 -2.77 4.81 -3.16
C SER A 91 -4.27 4.84 -2.83
N GLY A 92 -5.01 3.77 -3.15
CA GLY A 92 -6.45 3.67 -2.91
C GLY A 92 -6.84 3.55 -1.43
N LEU A 93 -5.88 3.50 -0.51
CA LEU A 93 -6.12 3.51 0.93
C LEU A 93 -6.02 4.91 1.54
N LEU A 94 -5.46 5.88 0.81
CA LEU A 94 -5.22 7.22 1.33
C LEU A 94 -6.54 7.99 1.35
N ASP A 95 -6.87 8.54 2.52
CA ASP A 95 -8.09 9.34 2.69
C ASP A 95 -7.90 10.76 2.16
N GLY A 96 -8.99 11.34 1.64
CA GLY A 96 -9.07 12.73 1.18
C GLY A 96 -9.35 12.87 -0.31
N ASP A 97 -10.11 13.90 -0.68
CA ASP A 97 -10.49 14.21 -2.07
C ASP A 97 -9.41 15.01 -2.84
N GLU A 98 -8.21 15.14 -2.27
CA GLU A 98 -7.15 15.90 -2.90
C GLU A 98 -6.66 15.16 -4.16
N PRO A 99 -6.57 15.82 -5.33
CA PRO A 99 -6.09 15.17 -6.54
C PRO A 99 -4.67 14.63 -6.32
N LEU A 100 -4.54 13.32 -6.17
CA LEU A 100 -3.23 12.69 -6.09
C LEU A 100 -2.64 12.64 -7.50
N GLY A 101 -1.71 13.54 -7.79
CA GLY A 101 -0.96 13.54 -9.04
C GLY A 101 -0.17 12.24 -9.20
N VAL A 102 -0.33 11.56 -10.34
CA VAL A 102 0.46 10.39 -10.71
C VAL A 102 1.71 10.86 -11.45
N CYS A 103 2.90 10.59 -10.93
CA CYS A 103 4.12 10.78 -11.72
C CYS A 103 4.04 9.82 -12.91
N ARG A 104 4.04 10.37 -14.12
CA ARG A 104 4.23 9.56 -15.34
C ARG A 104 5.62 8.91 -15.23
N ALA A 105 5.63 7.58 -15.36
CA ALA A 105 6.85 6.80 -15.44
C ALA A 105 7.65 7.16 -16.70
#